data_AF-L8WRI0-F1
#
_entry.id   AF-L8WRI0-F1
#
_cell.length_a   1.000
_cell.length_b   1.000
_cell.length_c   1.000
_cell.angle_alpha   90.00
_cell.angle_beta   90.00
_cell.angle_gamma   90.00
#
_symmetry.space_group_name_H-M   'P 1'
#
loop_
_entity.id
_entity.type
_entity.pdbx_description
1 polymer ?
#
loop_
_entity_poly.entity_id
_entity_poly.type
_entity_poly.pdbx_seq_one_letter_code
_entity_poly.pdbx_strand_id
1 'polypeptide(L)'
;MVASPNYVIAVYDGDGSAGINPGPTPPGSGAIEKVFTDYFKSKKIPSVPTEFSGRSDYGPFIAEGVNIPAGGLFTGAEGVKTEEQAKLFSGTAGVAYDVNYHGKGDTYSNLNFTAFEINAKASAHAIATFIQSTKVVDDEKATAGASPKVAAKIAAEPNDALVAQGKDLCAGELA
;
A
#
# COMPACT_ATOMS: atom_id res chain seq x y z
N MET A 1 0.24 8.15 -7.33
CA MET A 1 1.65 8.59 -7.52
C MET A 1 2.55 7.72 -6.67
N VAL A 2 3.69 7.29 -7.22
CA VAL A 2 4.58 6.30 -6.56
C VAL A 2 6.06 6.73 -6.49
N ALA A 3 6.37 7.98 -6.85
CA ALA A 3 7.75 8.47 -6.98
C ALA A 3 7.93 9.97 -6.63
N SER A 4 7.07 10.53 -5.78
CA SER A 4 7.08 11.97 -5.47
C SER A 4 8.45 12.45 -4.95
N PRO A 5 8.92 13.66 -5.30
CA PRO A 5 10.27 14.13 -4.97
C PRO A 5 10.51 14.23 -3.44
N ASN A 6 9.50 14.63 -2.69
CA ASN A 6 9.51 14.72 -1.22
C ASN A 6 8.62 13.63 -0.61
N TYR A 7 8.78 12.38 -1.07
CA TYR A 7 7.90 11.26 -0.78
C TYR A 7 7.69 10.91 0.70
N VAL A 8 6.57 10.25 0.97
CA VAL A 8 6.41 9.26 2.05
C VAL A 8 6.35 7.86 1.44
N ILE A 9 6.52 6.79 2.22
CA ILE A 9 6.13 5.45 1.79
C ILE A 9 4.80 5.15 2.46
N ALA A 10 3.71 5.17 1.70
CA ALA A 10 2.38 4.96 2.25
C ALA A 10 1.63 3.80 1.58
N VAL A 11 0.81 3.12 2.37
CA VAL A 11 -0.07 2.02 1.94
C VAL A 11 -1.50 2.45 2.16
N TYR A 12 -2.38 2.20 1.19
CA TYR A 12 -3.81 2.45 1.37
C TYR A 12 -4.37 1.62 2.53
N ASP A 13 -5.08 2.28 3.45
CA ASP A 13 -5.74 1.69 4.64
C ASP A 13 -6.93 0.82 4.20
N GLY A 14 -6.66 -0.41 3.75
CA GLY A 14 -7.63 -1.33 3.18
C GLY A 14 -8.49 -2.02 4.24
N ASP A 15 -7.98 -2.20 5.47
CA ASP A 15 -8.77 -2.73 6.58
C ASP A 15 -9.53 -1.64 7.37
N GLY A 16 -9.24 -0.36 7.09
CA GLY A 16 -9.87 0.79 7.73
C GLY A 16 -9.41 1.04 9.17
N SER A 17 -8.37 0.35 9.63
CA SER A 17 -7.89 0.41 11.01
C SER A 17 -7.26 1.75 11.38
N ALA A 18 -6.81 2.53 10.39
CA ALA A 18 -6.29 3.87 10.66
C ALA A 18 -7.39 4.92 10.92
N GLY A 19 -8.65 4.62 10.58
CA GLY A 19 -9.79 5.50 10.84
C GLY A 19 -9.77 6.80 10.03
N ILE A 20 -9.00 6.81 8.92
CA ILE A 20 -8.82 7.98 8.05
C ILE A 20 -9.65 7.91 6.77
N ASN A 21 -10.30 6.78 6.51
CA ASN A 21 -11.08 6.57 5.29
C ASN A 21 -12.44 7.29 5.35
N PRO A 22 -12.94 7.81 4.22
CA PRO A 22 -14.23 8.50 4.16
C PRO A 22 -15.44 7.56 4.26
N GLY A 23 -15.22 6.24 4.20
CA GLY A 23 -16.29 5.23 4.20
C GLY A 23 -15.76 3.82 4.44
N PRO A 24 -16.66 2.82 4.44
CA PRO A 24 -16.28 1.43 4.61
C PRO A 24 -15.38 0.95 3.47
N THR A 25 -14.50 0.01 3.78
CA THR A 25 -13.63 -0.62 2.78
C THR A 25 -14.24 -1.94 2.31
N PRO A 26 -14.11 -2.31 1.01
CA PRO A 26 -14.56 -3.61 0.55
C PRO A 26 -13.79 -4.76 1.23
N PRO A 27 -14.48 -5.80 1.74
CA PRO A 27 -13.82 -6.97 2.31
C PRO A 27 -12.76 -7.57 1.38
N GLY A 28 -11.59 -7.91 1.92
CA GLY A 28 -10.43 -8.38 1.16
C GLY A 28 -9.40 -7.29 0.89
N SER A 29 -9.76 -6.01 1.06
CA SER A 29 -8.82 -4.89 0.88
C SER A 29 -7.76 -4.87 1.99
N GLY A 30 -8.08 -5.32 3.20
CA GLY A 30 -7.13 -5.43 4.30
C GLY A 30 -6.01 -6.45 4.03
N ALA A 31 -6.32 -7.54 3.34
CA ALA A 31 -5.35 -8.56 2.95
C ALA A 31 -4.39 -8.01 1.89
N ILE A 32 -4.86 -7.14 1.00
CA ILE A 32 -4.02 -6.45 0.02
C ILE A 32 -3.08 -5.46 0.74
N GLU A 33 -3.61 -4.66 1.67
CA GLU A 33 -2.79 -3.80 2.54
C GLU A 33 -1.72 -4.61 3.28
N LYS A 34 -2.11 -5.75 3.88
CA LYS A 34 -1.20 -6.61 4.65
C LYS A 34 -0.03 -7.14 3.81
N VAL A 35 -0.25 -7.46 2.54
CA VAL A 35 0.83 -7.89 1.63
C VAL A 35 1.90 -6.79 1.50
N PHE A 36 1.51 -5.52 1.40
CA PHE A 36 2.46 -4.41 1.32
C PHE A 36 3.14 -4.13 2.66
N THR A 37 2.37 -4.09 3.76
CA THR A 37 2.93 -3.77 5.09
C THR A 37 3.87 -4.87 5.59
N ASP A 38 3.56 -6.15 5.35
CA ASP A 38 4.47 -7.27 5.63
C ASP A 38 5.73 -7.20 4.78
N TYR A 39 5.61 -6.84 3.50
CA TYR A 39 6.76 -6.65 2.62
C TYR A 39 7.70 -5.56 3.15
N PHE A 40 7.18 -4.36 3.44
CA PHE A 40 7.99 -3.26 3.96
C PHE A 40 8.62 -3.61 5.32
N LYS A 41 7.86 -4.26 6.21
CA LYS A 41 8.37 -4.76 7.49
C LYS A 41 9.53 -5.74 7.30
N SER A 42 9.42 -6.69 6.37
CA SER A 42 10.48 -7.65 6.06
C SER A 42 11.76 -6.99 5.55
N LYS A 43 11.62 -5.86 4.84
CA LYS A 43 12.74 -5.05 4.34
C LYS A 43 13.23 -3.99 5.32
N LYS A 44 12.61 -3.88 6.51
CA LYS A 44 12.87 -2.81 7.49
C LYS A 44 12.68 -1.41 6.91
N ILE A 45 11.78 -1.28 5.95
CA ILE A 45 11.37 0.00 5.37
C ILE A 45 10.17 0.49 6.18
N PRO A 46 10.21 1.71 6.77
CA PRO A 46 9.04 2.26 7.42
C PRO A 46 7.95 2.56 6.39
N SER A 47 6.68 2.39 6.77
CA SER A 47 5.52 2.79 5.97
C SER A 47 4.45 3.41 6.87
N VAL A 48 3.59 4.24 6.30
CA VAL A 48 2.44 4.86 6.99
C VAL A 48 1.13 4.52 6.26
N PRO A 49 -0.02 4.47 6.95
CA PRO A 49 -1.30 4.36 6.26
C PRO A 49 -1.61 5.64 5.48
N THR A 50 -2.37 5.51 4.39
CA THR A 50 -2.96 6.64 3.66
C THR A 50 -4.42 6.35 3.33
N GLU A 51 -5.18 7.44 3.18
CA GLU A 51 -6.62 7.39 2.96
C GLU A 51 -7.00 6.56 1.72
N PHE A 52 -7.86 5.58 1.92
CA PHE A 52 -8.43 4.75 0.87
C PHE A 52 -9.76 5.34 0.35
N SER A 53 -9.70 6.53 -0.25
CA SER A 53 -10.90 7.33 -0.58
C SER A 53 -11.58 7.04 -1.92
N GLY A 54 -10.95 6.30 -2.83
CA GLY A 54 -11.45 6.11 -4.20
C GLY A 54 -11.08 7.26 -5.14
N ARG A 55 -10.21 8.19 -4.73
CA ARG A 55 -9.72 9.32 -5.53
C ARG A 55 -8.73 8.93 -6.67
N SER A 56 -8.65 7.67 -7.04
CA SER A 56 -7.80 7.15 -8.12
C SER A 56 -8.53 6.01 -8.85
N ASP A 57 -7.85 5.29 -9.75
CA ASP A 57 -8.48 4.32 -10.66
C ASP A 57 -9.11 3.12 -9.95
N TYR A 58 -8.78 2.89 -8.68
CA TYR A 58 -9.43 1.88 -7.85
C TYR A 58 -10.86 2.29 -7.42
N GLY A 59 -11.24 3.57 -7.55
CA GLY A 59 -12.54 4.11 -7.12
C GLY A 59 -13.75 3.32 -7.65
N PRO A 60 -13.86 3.08 -8.97
CA PRO A 60 -14.95 2.27 -9.52
C PRO A 60 -14.99 0.82 -9.03
N PHE A 61 -13.85 0.24 -8.64
CA PHE A 61 -13.81 -1.13 -8.09
C PHE A 61 -14.38 -1.19 -6.68
N ILE A 62 -14.07 -0.18 -5.86
CA ILE A 62 -14.50 -0.13 -4.46
C ILE A 62 -15.88 0.52 -4.27
N ALA A 63 -16.53 0.94 -5.35
CA ALA A 63 -17.83 1.60 -5.30
C ALA A 63 -18.89 0.69 -4.67
N GLU A 64 -19.83 1.30 -3.95
CA GLU A 64 -20.97 0.60 -3.36
C GLU A 64 -21.72 -0.20 -4.44
N GLY A 65 -21.98 -1.47 -4.14
CA GLY A 65 -22.62 -2.41 -5.07
C GLY A 65 -21.64 -3.13 -6.01
N VAL A 66 -20.40 -2.64 -6.18
CA VAL A 66 -19.33 -3.35 -6.90
C VAL A 66 -18.48 -4.16 -5.92
N ASN A 67 -18.00 -3.52 -4.84
CA ASN A 67 -17.29 -4.16 -3.73
C ASN A 67 -16.13 -5.08 -4.16
N ILE A 68 -15.39 -4.70 -5.19
CA ILE A 68 -14.16 -5.42 -5.58
C ILE A 68 -13.03 -4.89 -4.69
N PRO A 69 -12.36 -5.77 -3.90
CA PRO A 69 -11.25 -5.34 -3.05
C PRO A 69 -10.11 -4.77 -3.88
N ALA A 70 -9.52 -3.70 -3.35
CA ALA A 70 -8.39 -3.04 -3.96
C ALA A 70 -7.41 -2.57 -2.87
N GLY A 71 -6.24 -2.13 -3.30
CA GLY A 71 -5.21 -1.57 -2.43
C GLY A 71 -4.06 -1.05 -3.27
N GLY A 72 -3.01 -0.58 -2.63
CA GLY A 72 -1.88 -0.01 -3.36
C GLY A 72 -1.02 0.91 -2.51
N LEU A 73 -0.16 1.63 -3.22
CA LEU A 73 0.92 2.42 -2.65
C LEU A 73 0.77 3.88 -3.07
N PHE A 74 1.24 4.77 -2.20
CA PHE A 74 1.23 6.20 -2.44
C PHE A 74 2.49 6.86 -1.88
N THR A 75 3.01 7.84 -2.62
CA THR A 75 4.15 8.66 -2.16
C THR A 75 3.76 10.07 -1.73
N GLY A 76 2.48 10.40 -1.77
CA GLY A 76 2.00 11.77 -1.57
C GLY A 76 1.85 12.53 -2.90
N ALA A 77 1.03 13.58 -2.88
CA ALA A 77 0.80 14.48 -4.00
C ALA A 77 0.84 15.93 -3.50
N GLU A 78 -0.28 16.62 -3.46
CA GLU A 78 -0.41 18.01 -2.99
C GLU A 78 -0.24 18.19 -1.47
N GLY A 79 -0.36 17.10 -0.69
CA GLY A 79 -0.26 17.15 0.77
C GLY A 79 1.11 17.63 1.26
N VAL A 80 1.11 18.32 2.41
CA VAL A 80 2.34 18.88 3.01
C VAL A 80 2.99 17.85 3.94
N LYS A 81 4.29 17.63 3.77
CA LYS A 81 5.07 16.73 4.62
C LYS A 81 5.20 17.30 6.05
N THR A 82 4.91 16.47 7.05
CA THR A 82 5.07 16.84 8.47
C THR A 82 6.51 16.67 8.96
N GLU A 83 6.83 17.22 10.13
CA GLU A 83 8.14 17.02 10.75
C GLU A 83 8.41 15.56 11.11
N GLU A 84 7.40 14.83 11.57
CA GLU A 84 7.48 13.40 11.90
C GLU A 84 7.78 12.57 10.65
N GLN A 85 7.13 12.89 9.55
CA GLN A 85 7.37 12.24 8.27
C GLN A 85 8.76 12.60 7.72
N ALA A 86 9.23 13.84 7.88
CA ALA A 86 10.58 14.22 7.49
C ALA A 86 11.65 13.47 8.33
N LYS A 87 11.40 13.22 9.62
CA LYS A 87 12.27 12.37 10.45
C LYS A 87 12.28 10.91 9.97
N LEU A 88 11.15 10.40 9.48
CA LEU A 88 11.01 9.01 9.07
C LEU A 88 11.50 8.73 7.63
N PHE A 89 11.27 9.67 6.72
CA PHE A 89 11.47 9.50 5.28
C PHE A 89 12.47 10.49 4.68
N SER A 90 13.16 11.29 5.50
CA SER A 90 13.95 12.44 5.06
C SER A 90 13.10 13.46 4.27
N GLY A 91 13.76 14.39 3.58
CA GLY A 91 13.12 15.45 2.81
C GLY A 91 12.82 16.69 3.65
N THR A 92 11.89 17.52 3.18
CA THR A 92 11.65 18.85 3.76
C THR A 92 10.23 18.92 4.31
N ALA A 93 10.12 19.08 5.64
CA ALA A 93 8.85 19.37 6.30
C ALA A 93 8.31 20.75 5.87
N GLY A 94 7.00 20.91 5.84
CA GLY A 94 6.36 22.15 5.38
C GLY A 94 6.34 22.32 3.85
N VAL A 95 6.90 21.37 3.10
CA VAL A 95 6.85 21.33 1.63
C VAL A 95 5.94 20.19 1.19
N ALA A 96 5.23 20.38 0.07
CA ALA A 96 4.39 19.35 -0.52
C ALA A 96 5.19 18.07 -0.82
N TYR A 97 4.54 16.90 -0.81
CA TYR A 97 5.19 15.66 -1.23
C TYR A 97 5.60 15.72 -2.71
N ASP A 98 4.76 16.33 -3.54
CA ASP A 98 5.06 16.71 -4.92
C ASP A 98 4.68 18.18 -5.17
N VAL A 99 5.71 19.03 -5.31
CA VAL A 99 5.55 20.47 -5.54
C VAL A 99 5.06 20.82 -6.94
N ASN A 100 5.13 19.86 -7.87
CA ASN A 100 4.68 20.03 -9.24
C ASN A 100 3.45 19.17 -9.56
N TYR A 101 2.72 18.64 -8.59
CA TYR A 101 1.48 17.88 -8.84
C TYR A 101 0.52 18.64 -9.78
N HIS A 102 0.17 18.02 -10.93
CA HIS A 102 -0.60 18.63 -12.03
C HIS A 102 -0.01 19.94 -12.62
N GLY A 103 1.23 20.26 -12.28
CA GLY A 103 1.96 21.42 -12.76
C GLY A 103 2.83 21.09 -13.96
N LYS A 104 3.25 22.12 -14.68
CA LYS A 104 4.17 22.03 -15.83
C LYS A 104 5.54 21.40 -15.51
N GLY A 105 5.92 21.35 -14.23
CA GLY A 105 7.16 20.73 -13.77
C GLY A 105 7.05 19.22 -13.56
N ASP A 106 5.85 18.63 -13.63
CA ASP A 106 5.63 17.18 -13.53
C ASP A 106 6.18 16.49 -14.79
N THR A 107 7.46 16.18 -14.73
CA THR A 107 8.29 15.68 -15.82
C THR A 107 9.21 14.59 -15.27
N TYR A 108 10.00 13.96 -16.13
CA TYR A 108 10.96 12.93 -15.70
C TYR A 108 12.01 13.44 -14.67
N SER A 109 12.19 14.76 -14.53
CA SER A 109 13.08 15.33 -13.50
C SER A 109 12.40 15.55 -12.14
N ASN A 110 11.07 15.35 -12.04
CA ASN A 110 10.28 15.56 -10.83
C ASN A 110 9.97 14.22 -10.13
N LEU A 111 10.97 13.35 -10.02
CA LEU A 111 10.78 12.04 -9.38
C LEU A 111 11.95 11.68 -8.47
N ASN A 112 11.64 11.01 -7.36
CA ASN A 112 12.62 10.40 -6.49
C ASN A 112 12.82 8.93 -6.89
N PHE A 113 13.98 8.59 -7.44
CA PHE A 113 14.27 7.23 -7.91
C PHE A 113 14.30 6.20 -6.77
N THR A 114 14.69 6.58 -5.55
CA THR A 114 14.61 5.69 -4.39
C THR A 114 13.16 5.33 -4.07
N ALA A 115 12.26 6.33 -4.04
CA ALA A 115 10.84 6.09 -3.82
C ALA A 115 10.22 5.23 -4.93
N PHE A 116 10.58 5.52 -6.18
CA PHE A 116 10.17 4.73 -7.33
C PHE A 116 10.59 3.26 -7.19
N GLU A 117 11.87 3.00 -6.89
CA GLU A 117 12.39 1.64 -6.78
C GLU A 117 11.73 0.86 -5.63
N ILE A 118 11.57 1.50 -4.46
CA ILE A 118 10.90 0.90 -3.30
C ILE A 118 9.49 0.45 -3.68
N ASN A 119 8.71 1.34 -4.30
CA ASN A 119 7.32 1.04 -4.67
C ASN A 119 7.24 0.06 -5.83
N ALA A 120 8.13 0.14 -6.82
CA ALA A 120 8.17 -0.81 -7.93
C ALA A 120 8.43 -2.24 -7.44
N LYS A 121 9.39 -2.43 -6.53
CA LYS A 121 9.65 -3.73 -5.91
C LYS A 121 8.48 -4.23 -5.04
N ALA A 122 7.85 -3.34 -4.29
CA ALA A 122 6.68 -3.67 -3.50
C ALA A 122 5.48 -4.09 -4.38
N SER A 123 5.23 -3.38 -5.48
CA SER A 123 4.21 -3.76 -6.48
C SER A 123 4.53 -5.10 -7.13
N ALA A 124 5.79 -5.34 -7.51
CA ALA A 124 6.22 -6.62 -8.07
C ALA A 124 6.02 -7.77 -7.07
N HIS A 125 6.33 -7.54 -5.79
CA HIS A 125 6.06 -8.49 -4.72
C HIS A 125 4.57 -8.83 -4.61
N ALA A 126 3.69 -7.83 -4.57
CA ALA A 126 2.25 -8.04 -4.49
C ALA A 126 1.71 -8.83 -5.69
N ILE A 127 2.15 -8.49 -6.92
CA ILE A 127 1.79 -9.24 -8.13
C ILE A 127 2.25 -10.69 -8.02
N ALA A 128 3.50 -10.94 -7.63
CA ALA A 128 4.04 -12.29 -7.48
C ALA A 128 3.28 -13.11 -6.42
N THR A 129 2.88 -12.48 -5.32
CA THR A 129 2.04 -13.08 -4.28
C THR A 129 0.68 -13.51 -4.83
N PHE A 130 -0.02 -12.61 -5.54
CA PHE A 130 -1.38 -12.88 -6.00
C PHE A 130 -1.45 -13.78 -7.24
N ILE A 131 -0.38 -13.87 -8.04
CA ILE A 131 -0.26 -14.89 -9.10
C ILE A 131 -0.23 -16.30 -8.48
N GLN A 132 0.40 -16.46 -7.32
CA GLN A 132 0.45 -17.76 -6.64
C GLN A 132 -0.89 -18.12 -5.99
N SER A 133 -1.53 -17.16 -5.33
CA SER A 133 -2.82 -17.39 -4.67
C SER A 133 -3.52 -16.09 -4.28
N THR A 134 -4.85 -16.06 -4.45
CA THR A 134 -5.74 -15.01 -3.91
C THR A 134 -6.42 -15.43 -2.60
N LYS A 135 -6.10 -16.61 -2.06
CA LYS A 135 -6.81 -17.21 -0.94
C LYS A 135 -6.95 -16.28 0.27
N VAL A 136 -5.92 -15.47 0.57
CA VAL A 136 -5.94 -14.53 1.69
C VAL A 136 -7.01 -13.44 1.55
N VAL A 137 -7.28 -13.00 0.31
CA VAL A 137 -8.33 -12.04 -0.02
C VAL A 137 -9.70 -12.73 0.09
N ASP A 138 -9.80 -13.96 -0.41
CA ASP A 138 -11.05 -14.74 -0.35
C ASP A 138 -11.43 -15.13 1.09
N ASP A 139 -10.44 -15.42 1.92
CA ASP A 139 -10.63 -15.75 3.34
C ASP A 139 -11.11 -14.53 4.13
N GLU A 140 -10.53 -13.34 3.92
CA GLU A 140 -11.02 -12.11 4.55
C GLU A 140 -12.44 -11.74 4.06
N LYS A 141 -12.74 -11.94 2.77
CA LYS A 141 -14.10 -11.77 2.26
C LYS A 141 -15.09 -12.70 2.96
N ALA A 142 -14.69 -13.95 3.21
CA ALA A 142 -15.51 -14.91 3.92
C ALA A 142 -15.71 -14.55 5.40
N THR A 143 -14.71 -13.99 6.07
CA THR A 143 -14.83 -13.57 7.48
C THR A 143 -15.71 -12.37 7.69
N ALA A 144 -15.75 -11.43 6.74
CA ALA A 144 -16.66 -10.27 6.79
C ALA A 144 -18.15 -10.68 6.80
N GLY A 145 -18.49 -11.85 6.27
CA GLY A 145 -19.82 -12.45 6.37
C GLY A 145 -20.01 -13.42 7.55
N ALA A 146 -18.97 -13.67 8.35
CA ALA A 146 -18.97 -14.70 9.38
C ALA A 146 -19.13 -14.15 10.80
N SER A 147 -19.58 -15.02 11.71
CA SER A 147 -19.68 -14.66 13.14
C SER A 147 -18.29 -14.31 13.75
N PRO A 148 -18.22 -13.49 14.82
CA PRO A 148 -16.95 -13.01 15.39
C PRO A 148 -15.96 -14.11 15.82
N LYS A 149 -16.46 -15.28 16.23
CA LYS A 149 -15.63 -16.45 16.58
C LYS A 149 -14.90 -17.06 15.39
N VAL A 150 -15.49 -17.00 14.20
CA VAL A 150 -14.92 -17.56 12.97
C VAL A 150 -13.86 -16.60 12.40
N ALA A 151 -14.13 -15.29 12.45
CA ALA A 151 -13.20 -14.26 12.02
C ALA A 151 -11.86 -14.30 12.77
N ALA A 152 -11.89 -14.46 14.10
CA ALA A 152 -10.69 -14.51 14.93
C ALA A 152 -9.77 -15.73 14.64
N LYS A 153 -10.33 -16.84 14.16
CA LYS A 153 -9.57 -18.05 13.83
C LYS A 153 -8.81 -17.89 12.50
N ILE A 154 -9.43 -17.25 11.51
CA ILE A 154 -8.87 -17.05 10.18
C ILE A 154 -7.75 -16.00 10.22
N ALA A 155 -7.91 -14.93 11.02
CA ALA A 155 -6.89 -13.89 11.19
C ALA A 155 -5.59 -14.38 11.86
N ALA A 156 -5.61 -15.55 12.50
CA ALA A 156 -4.47 -16.12 13.22
C ALA A 156 -3.59 -17.05 12.36
N GLU A 157 -3.98 -17.38 11.13
CA GLU A 157 -3.18 -18.25 10.26
C GLU A 157 -2.09 -17.43 9.53
N PRO A 158 -0.80 -17.83 9.64
CA PRO A 158 0.30 -17.06 9.05
C PRO A 158 0.30 -17.09 7.51
N ASN A 159 0.55 -15.93 6.90
CA ASN A 159 0.72 -15.71 5.46
C ASN A 159 2.10 -16.19 4.95
N ASP A 160 2.54 -17.39 5.33
CA ASP A 160 3.95 -17.79 5.19
C ASP A 160 4.27 -18.62 3.94
N ALA A 161 3.74 -18.26 2.77
CA ALA A 161 4.15 -18.92 1.53
C ALA A 161 5.48 -18.36 0.96
N LEU A 162 5.78 -17.07 1.18
CA LEU A 162 6.95 -16.41 0.58
C LEU A 162 8.11 -16.14 1.55
N VAL A 163 7.83 -15.94 2.84
CA VAL A 163 8.89 -15.83 3.86
C VAL A 163 9.61 -17.17 4.04
N ALA A 164 8.87 -18.30 3.92
CA ALA A 164 9.39 -19.64 4.12
C ALA A 164 10.34 -20.14 3.01
N GLN A 165 10.33 -19.53 1.82
CA GLN A 165 11.17 -20.00 0.70
C GLN A 165 12.50 -19.26 0.55
N GLY A 166 12.77 -18.22 1.35
CA GLY A 166 14.06 -17.50 1.34
C GLY A 166 14.43 -16.84 0.00
N LYS A 167 13.50 -16.77 -0.97
CA LYS A 167 13.73 -16.18 -2.29
C LYS A 167 13.29 -14.73 -2.26
N ASP A 168 14.24 -13.82 -2.09
CA ASP A 168 14.04 -12.42 -2.41
C ASP A 168 13.93 -12.27 -3.94
N LEU A 169 12.71 -12.36 -4.46
CA LEU A 169 12.43 -12.19 -5.89
C LEU A 169 12.84 -10.79 -6.42
N CYS A 170 13.13 -9.85 -5.53
CA CYS A 170 13.53 -8.47 -5.84
C CYS A 170 15.01 -8.17 -5.49
N ALA A 171 15.81 -9.17 -5.11
CA ALA A 171 17.24 -9.03 -4.80
C ALA A 171 18.15 -9.00 -6.05
N GLY A 172 17.59 -9.03 -7.26
CA GLY A 172 18.38 -8.86 -8.47
C GLY A 172 19.00 -7.46 -8.49
N GLU A 173 20.33 -7.36 -8.43
CA GLU A 173 21.03 -6.18 -8.91
C GLU A 173 20.71 -6.04 -10.40
N LEU A 174 20.20 -4.88 -10.80
CA LEU A 174 20.09 -4.51 -12.21
C LEU A 174 21.54 -4.40 -12.74
N ALA A 175 21.98 -5.44 -13.45
CA ALA A 175 23.22 -5.44 -14.21
C ALA A 175 23.13 -4.51 -15.43
#